data_AF-A0A0B3SHK7-F1
#
_entry.id   AF-A0A0B3SHK7-F1
#
_cell.length_a   1.000
_cell.length_b   1.000
_cell.length_c   1.000
_cell.angle_alpha   90.00
_cell.angle_beta   90.00
_cell.angle_gamma   90.00
#
_symmetry.space_group_name_H-M   'P 1'
#
loop_
_entity.id
_entity.type
_entity.pdbx_description
1 polymer ?
#
loop_
_entity_poly.entity_id
_entity_poly.type
_entity_poly.pdbx_seq_one_letter_code
_entity_poly.pdbx_strand_id
1 'polypeptide(L)'
;MSIKGFKRLRRQWLRRVYGAVVIALLMISVGGAVAESCVTPQRPFVPSDPKARRDYADIIRRDFELYIRDIQNYFRCLDEERARAFEEAQEVSAEYGRFLGLVGN
;
A
#
# COMPACT_ATOMS: atom_id res chain seq x y z
N MET A 1 -37.26 -34.21 -21.83
CA MET A 1 -36.65 -33.28 -20.84
C MET A 1 -35.52 -32.51 -21.52
N SER A 2 -35.54 -31.17 -21.51
CA SER A 2 -34.89 -30.32 -22.54
C SER A 2 -33.41 -29.95 -22.24
N ILE A 3 -32.49 -30.54 -23.02
CA ILE A 3 -31.02 -30.30 -23.04
C ILE A 3 -30.66 -28.83 -23.33
N LYS A 4 -31.56 -28.07 -23.98
CA LYS A 4 -31.34 -26.68 -24.37
C LYS A 4 -31.31 -25.72 -23.16
N GLY A 5 -32.05 -26.03 -22.09
CA GLY A 5 -32.08 -25.24 -20.86
C GLY A 5 -30.75 -25.27 -20.11
N PHE A 6 -30.12 -26.45 -20.01
CA PHE A 6 -28.83 -26.65 -19.34
C PHE A 6 -27.69 -25.88 -20.04
N LYS A 7 -27.66 -25.90 -21.38
CA LYS A 7 -26.63 -25.17 -22.16
C LYS A 7 -26.78 -23.64 -22.05
N ARG A 8 -28.02 -23.14 -21.91
CA ARG A 8 -28.30 -21.70 -21.73
C ARG A 8 -27.92 -21.24 -20.32
N LEU A 9 -28.22 -22.05 -19.31
CA LEU A 9 -27.83 -21.82 -17.93
C LEU A 9 -26.29 -21.87 -17.76
N ARG A 10 -25.62 -22.85 -18.37
CA ARG A 10 -24.16 -22.97 -18.36
C ARG A 10 -23.47 -21.80 -19.05
N ARG A 11 -23.99 -21.31 -20.18
CA ARG A 11 -23.46 -20.12 -20.88
C ARG A 11 -23.64 -18.84 -20.07
N GLN A 12 -24.77 -18.71 -19.38
CA GLN A 12 -25.05 -17.56 -18.52
C GLN A 12 -24.17 -17.56 -17.27
N TRP A 13 -23.90 -18.73 -16.71
CA TRP A 13 -22.98 -18.92 -15.59
C TRP A 13 -21.52 -18.62 -16.00
N LEU A 14 -21.06 -19.14 -17.14
CA LEU A 14 -19.73 -18.86 -17.68
C LEU A 14 -19.51 -17.36 -17.96
N ARG A 15 -20.50 -16.66 -18.51
CA ARG A 15 -20.43 -15.20 -18.71
C ARG A 15 -20.32 -14.42 -17.41
N ARG A 16 -21.04 -14.83 -16.37
CA ARG A 16 -20.98 -14.20 -15.03
C ARG A 16 -19.63 -14.42 -14.35
N VAL A 17 -19.13 -15.65 -14.39
CA VAL A 17 -17.81 -16.00 -13.84
C VAL A 17 -16.70 -15.24 -14.58
N TYR A 18 -16.74 -15.22 -15.91
CA TYR A 18 -15.76 -14.49 -16.70
C TYR A 18 -15.78 -12.98 -16.40
N GLY A 19 -16.97 -12.37 -16.30
CA GLY A 19 -17.10 -10.98 -15.91
C GLY A 19 -16.51 -10.70 -14.52
N ALA A 20 -16.77 -11.58 -13.54
CA ALA A 20 -16.22 -11.45 -12.19
C ALA A 20 -14.69 -11.58 -12.16
N VAL A 21 -14.12 -12.51 -12.94
CA VAL A 21 -12.66 -12.69 -13.05
C VAL A 21 -11.98 -11.48 -13.69
N VAL A 22 -12.56 -10.92 -14.76
CA VAL A 22 -12.02 -9.72 -15.41
C VAL A 22 -12.05 -8.52 -14.45
N ILE A 23 -13.13 -8.33 -13.70
CA ILE A 23 -13.22 -7.27 -12.69
C ILE A 23 -12.17 -7.47 -11.59
N ALA A 24 -11.99 -8.69 -11.09
CA ALA A 24 -10.97 -8.99 -10.08
C ALA A 24 -9.54 -8.71 -10.58
N LEU A 25 -9.24 -9.05 -11.84
CA LEU A 25 -7.94 -8.77 -12.46
C LEU A 25 -7.70 -7.27 -12.64
N LEU A 26 -8.72 -6.49 -13.01
CA LEU A 26 -8.61 -5.03 -13.13
C LEU A 26 -8.30 -4.36 -11.77
N MET A 27 -8.91 -4.83 -10.68
CA MET A 27 -8.64 -4.30 -9.33
C MET A 27 -7.19 -4.52 -8.88
N ILE A 28 -6.53 -5.59 -9.33
CA ILE A 28 -5.13 -5.89 -8.99
C ILE A 28 -4.15 -4.97 -9.75
N SER A 29 -4.55 -4.42 -10.91
CA SER A 29 -3.69 -3.55 -11.73
C SER A 29 -3.58 -2.09 -11.26
N VAL A 30 -4.44 -1.63 -10.35
CA VAL A 30 -4.37 -0.27 -9.77
C VAL A 30 -3.40 -0.26 -8.59
N GLY A 31 -2.15 -0.62 -8.85
CA GLY A 31 -1.04 -0.59 -7.89
C GLY A 31 -0.10 0.59 -8.08
N GLY A 32 -0.56 1.68 -8.72
CA GLY A 32 0.26 2.85 -9.01
C GLY A 32 -0.46 4.14 -8.61
N ALA A 33 0.19 4.93 -7.76
CA ALA A 33 -0.28 6.21 -7.21
C ALA A 33 -1.37 6.12 -6.13
N VAL A 34 -1.17 5.27 -5.13
CA VAL A 34 -1.58 5.61 -3.76
C VAL A 34 -0.41 6.41 -3.21
N ALA A 35 -0.64 7.67 -2.79
CA ALA A 35 0.27 8.30 -1.84
C ALA A 35 0.16 7.44 -0.58
N GLU A 36 1.07 6.48 -0.42
CA GLU A 36 1.01 5.57 0.71
C GLU A 36 1.30 6.45 1.93
N SER A 37 0.29 6.74 2.72
CA SER A 37 0.49 7.52 3.93
C SER A 37 1.29 6.65 4.89
N CYS A 38 2.62 6.81 4.86
CA CYS A 38 3.52 5.99 5.67
C CYS A 38 3.07 6.02 7.14
N VAL A 39 2.67 4.86 7.65
CA VAL A 39 2.10 4.75 9.00
C VAL A 39 3.23 4.55 10.00
N THR A 40 3.41 5.52 10.89
CA THR A 40 4.39 5.40 11.97
C THR A 40 3.92 4.36 12.98
N PRO A 41 4.77 3.37 13.35
CA PRO A 41 4.40 2.38 14.36
C PRO A 41 4.30 3.01 15.75
N GLN A 42 3.38 2.48 16.56
CA GLN A 42 3.23 2.92 17.95
C GLN A 42 4.42 2.46 18.79
N ARG A 43 4.91 3.34 19.69
CA ARG A 43 5.99 2.98 20.61
C ARG A 43 5.51 1.90 21.60
N PRO A 44 6.33 0.86 21.87
CA PRO A 44 6.01 -0.14 22.87
C PRO A 44 5.97 0.49 24.27
N PHE A 45 5.06 0.00 25.12
CA PHE A 45 4.89 0.48 26.49
C PHE A 45 5.73 -0.37 27.46
N VAL A 46 6.35 0.28 28.45
CA VAL A 46 7.06 -0.39 29.54
C VAL A 46 6.48 0.10 30.87
N PRO A 47 5.87 -0.79 31.68
CA PRO A 47 5.37 -0.41 33.00
C PRO A 47 6.47 0.09 33.94
N SER A 48 6.16 1.07 34.78
CA SER A 48 7.09 1.57 35.81
C SER A 48 7.32 0.56 36.94
N ASP A 49 6.33 -0.29 37.25
CA ASP A 49 6.42 -1.30 38.29
C ASP A 49 7.44 -2.41 37.92
N PRO A 50 8.50 -2.63 38.73
CA PRO A 50 9.48 -3.68 38.48
C PRO A 50 8.91 -5.09 38.48
N LYS A 51 7.83 -5.36 39.24
CA LYS A 51 7.20 -6.67 39.23
C LYS A 51 6.46 -6.88 37.91
N ALA A 52 5.62 -5.95 37.48
CA ALA A 52 4.95 -5.99 36.18
C ALA A 52 5.93 -6.16 35.00
N ARG A 53 7.11 -5.53 35.04
CA ARG A 53 8.14 -5.75 34.00
C ARG A 53 8.63 -7.19 33.92
N ARG A 54 8.75 -7.89 35.06
CA ARG A 54 9.15 -9.30 35.09
C ARG A 54 8.01 -10.21 34.69
N ASP A 55 6.83 -9.97 35.24
CA ASP A 55 5.63 -10.78 35.01
C ASP A 55 5.21 -10.76 33.53
N TYR A 56 5.44 -9.64 32.83
CA TYR A 56 5.08 -9.47 31.42
C TYR A 56 6.29 -9.34 30.48
N ALA A 57 7.48 -9.79 30.89
CA ALA A 57 8.72 -9.61 30.14
C ALA A 57 8.64 -10.13 28.68
N ASP A 58 7.98 -11.25 28.46
CA ASP A 58 7.86 -11.86 27.13
C ASP A 58 6.93 -11.08 26.21
N ILE A 59 5.84 -10.50 26.75
CA ILE A 59 4.93 -9.63 25.99
C ILE A 59 5.66 -8.35 25.61
N ILE A 60 6.33 -7.71 26.59
CA ILE A 60 7.10 -6.49 26.35
C ILE A 60 8.17 -6.75 25.28
N ARG A 61 8.93 -7.86 25.37
CA ARG A 61 9.93 -8.22 24.36
C ARG A 61 9.31 -8.32 22.97
N ARG A 62 8.18 -9.02 22.83
CA ARG A 62 7.48 -9.16 21.56
C ARG A 62 7.02 -7.82 21.00
N ASP A 63 6.51 -6.91 21.83
CA ASP A 63 6.08 -5.58 21.37
C ASP A 63 7.25 -4.77 20.80
N PHE A 64 8.45 -4.89 21.40
CA PHE A 64 9.67 -4.28 20.85
C PHE A 64 10.08 -4.93 19.52
N GLU A 65 10.03 -6.25 19.39
CA GLU A 65 10.33 -6.95 18.14
C GLU A 65 9.38 -6.53 17.01
N LEU A 66 8.08 -6.43 17.30
CA LEU A 66 7.07 -5.93 16.35
C LEU A 66 7.36 -4.48 15.96
N TYR A 67 7.63 -3.59 16.92
CA TYR A 67 8.00 -2.20 16.65
C TYR A 67 9.23 -2.10 15.74
N ILE A 68 10.28 -2.89 16.01
CA ILE A 68 11.51 -2.89 15.21
C ILE A 68 11.23 -3.36 13.78
N ARG A 69 10.40 -4.39 13.59
CA ARG A 69 9.98 -4.80 12.24
C ARG A 69 9.20 -3.69 11.53
N ASP A 70 8.24 -3.09 12.23
CA ASP A 70 7.30 -2.15 11.62
C ASP A 70 7.95 -0.79 11.32
N ILE A 71 8.94 -0.36 12.12
CA ILE A 71 9.69 0.87 11.83
C ILE A 71 10.57 0.73 10.57
N GLN A 72 11.06 -0.47 10.25
CA GLN A 72 11.78 -0.70 8.99
C GLN A 72 10.84 -0.60 7.78
N ASN A 73 9.61 -1.13 7.90
CA ASN A 73 8.59 -0.96 6.86
C ASN A 73 8.24 0.52 6.67
N TYR A 74 8.11 1.27 7.76
CA TYR A 74 7.85 2.70 7.73
C TYR A 74 8.98 3.47 7.02
N PHE A 75 10.25 3.16 7.31
CA PHE A 75 11.37 3.81 6.62
C PHE A 75 11.41 3.51 5.12
N ARG A 76 11.17 2.25 4.73
CA ARG A 76 11.07 1.91 3.30
C ARG A 76 10.00 2.71 2.58
N CYS A 77 8.80 2.83 3.18
CA CYS A 77 7.74 3.66 2.62
C CYS A 77 8.19 5.12 2.45
N LEU A 78 8.84 5.71 3.47
CA LEU A 78 9.33 7.09 3.38
C LEU A 78 10.38 7.28 2.29
N ASP A 79 11.26 6.30 2.08
CA ASP A 79 12.27 6.35 1.03
C ASP A 79 11.64 6.27 -0.37
N GLU A 80 10.59 5.46 -0.53
CA GLU A 80 9.82 5.35 -1.77
C GLU A 80 9.07 6.67 -2.09
N GLU A 81 8.38 7.26 -1.11
CA GLU A 81 7.72 8.56 -1.28
C GLU A 81 8.73 9.68 -1.55
N ARG A 82 9.90 9.64 -0.90
CA ARG A 82 10.99 10.58 -1.18
C ARG A 82 11.48 10.46 -2.63
N ALA A 83 11.67 9.23 -3.13
CA ALA A 83 12.13 9.00 -4.50
C ALA A 83 11.10 9.53 -5.51
N ARG A 84 9.82 9.20 -5.31
CA ARG A 84 8.71 9.70 -6.14
C ARG A 84 8.64 11.24 -6.14
N ALA A 85 8.64 11.86 -4.96
CA ALA A 85 8.55 13.32 -4.83
C ALA A 85 9.76 14.02 -5.48
N PHE A 86 10.93 13.37 -5.46
CA PHE A 86 12.12 13.91 -6.10
C PHE A 86 12.03 13.90 -7.63
N GLU A 87 11.47 12.85 -8.22
CA GLU A 87 11.20 12.78 -9.66
C GLU A 87 10.21 13.86 -10.09
N GLU A 88 9.08 13.98 -9.40
CA GLU A 88 8.07 15.03 -9.67
C GLU A 88 8.69 16.44 -9.57
N ALA A 89 9.50 16.69 -8.53
CA ALA A 89 10.17 17.98 -8.37
C ALA A 89 11.15 18.28 -9.52
N GLN A 90 11.84 17.27 -10.07
CA GLN A 90 12.72 17.47 -11.23
C GLN A 90 11.91 17.83 -12.48
N GLU A 91 10.82 17.11 -12.76
CA GLU A 91 9.97 17.37 -13.92
C GLU A 91 9.37 18.78 -13.88
N VAL A 92 8.80 19.16 -12.74
CA VAL A 92 8.20 20.49 -12.52
C VAL A 92 9.28 21.58 -12.62
N SER A 93 10.46 21.37 -12.07
CA SER A 93 11.57 22.33 -12.17
C SER A 93 12.03 22.52 -13.63
N ALA A 94 12.10 21.44 -14.40
CA ALA A 94 12.46 21.50 -15.82
C ALA A 94 11.38 22.21 -16.65
N GLU A 95 10.10 21.99 -16.33
CA GLU A 95 8.97 22.70 -16.94
C GLU A 95 9.05 24.20 -16.66
N TYR A 96 9.30 24.59 -15.42
CA TYR A 96 9.46 25.98 -15.04
C TYR A 96 10.66 26.64 -15.76
N GLY A 97 11.77 25.92 -15.90
CA GLY A 97 12.93 26.39 -16.67
C GLY A 97 12.59 26.67 -18.15
N ARG A 98 11.81 25.79 -18.79
CA ARG A 98 11.31 26.02 -20.16
C ARG A 98 10.39 27.24 -20.23
N PHE A 99 9.49 27.38 -19.28
CA PHE A 99 8.60 28.54 -19.19
C PHE A 99 9.40 29.84 -19.11
N LEU A 100 10.40 29.93 -18.24
CA LEU A 100 11.25 31.11 -18.12
C LEU A 100 11.96 31.45 -19.44
N GLY A 101 12.41 30.44 -20.19
CA GLY A 101 13.01 30.63 -21.51
C GLY A 101 12.04 31.18 -22.58
N LEU A 102 10.73 30.95 -22.43
CA LEU A 102 9.71 31.49 -23.34
C LEU A 102 9.32 32.93 -23.00
N VAL A 103 9.31 33.30 -21.72
CA VAL A 103 8.88 34.64 -21.25
C VAL A 103 10.04 35.64 -21.18
N GLY A 104 11.29 35.15 -21.11
CA GLY A 104 12.49 35.98 -21.08
C GLY A 104 13.04 36.42 -22.46
N ASN A 105 12.40 35.99 -23.55
CA ASN A 105 12.62 36.48 -24.91
C ASN A 105 11.55 37.52 -25.29
#